data_AF-A0A6N7LJG1-F1
#
_entry.id   AF-A0A6N7LJG1-F1
#
_cell.length_a   1.000
_cell.length_b   1.000
_cell.length_c   1.000
_cell.angle_alpha   90.00
_cell.angle_beta   90.00
_cell.angle_gamma   90.00
#
_symmetry.space_group_name_H-M   'P 1'
#
loop_
_entity.id
_entity.type
_entity.pdbx_description
1 polymer ?
#
loop_
_entity_poly.entity_id
_entity_poly.type
_entity_poly.pdbx_seq_one_letter_code
_entity_poly.pdbx_strand_id
1 'polypeptide(L)'
;MRILIAQRSQETHSFNPLKTCADDFVVERGQEVLAANRQRGTALGGIIRAAEERGIELMPSIAARARPGGPVESQIYDQFKRTLLEDIKRLQPDAICLDLHGSVATELIEDCEGDLLSAIRYPRSLWSFAAWGRT
;
A
#
# COMPACT_ATOMS: atom_id res chain seq x y z
N MET A 1 17.08 -7.86 -7.36
CA MET A 1 15.81 -7.12 -7.55
C MET A 1 15.19 -6.92 -6.19
N ARG A 2 14.84 -5.68 -5.87
CA ARG A 2 14.29 -5.27 -4.58
C ARG A 2 12.89 -4.74 -4.80
N ILE A 3 11.90 -5.35 -4.15
CA ILE A 3 10.49 -5.00 -4.32
C ILE A 3 9.96 -4.38 -3.04
N LEU A 4 9.39 -3.19 -3.15
CA LEU A 4 8.63 -2.60 -2.06
C LEU A 4 7.25 -3.26 -1.98
N ILE A 5 6.84 -3.62 -0.78
CA ILE A 5 5.49 -4.15 -0.52
C ILE A 5 4.75 -3.29 0.50
N ALA A 6 3.44 -3.14 0.26
CA ALA A 6 2.53 -2.47 1.17
C ALA A 6 1.12 -3.03 1.01
N GLN A 7 0.27 -2.81 2.01
CA GLN A 7 -1.12 -3.25 1.99
C GLN A 7 -2.08 -2.19 2.50
N ARG A 8 -3.20 -2.04 1.80
CA ARG A 8 -4.38 -1.30 2.26
C ARG A 8 -5.60 -2.20 2.10
N SER A 9 -6.22 -2.59 3.21
CA SER A 9 -7.43 -3.41 3.17
C SER A 9 -8.54 -2.77 4.00
N GLN A 10 -9.54 -2.22 3.31
CA GLN A 10 -10.80 -1.74 3.88
C GLN A 10 -11.82 -1.68 2.73
N GLU A 11 -13.08 -1.91 3.03
CA GLU A 11 -14.18 -1.80 2.07
C GLU A 11 -15.14 -0.71 2.54
N THR A 12 -15.35 0.31 1.70
CA THR A 12 -16.22 1.44 2.05
C THR A 12 -17.66 1.21 1.60
N HIS A 13 -18.58 1.43 2.53
CA HIS A 13 -20.02 1.48 2.31
C HIS A 13 -20.54 2.91 2.50
N SER A 14 -20.85 3.60 1.40
CA SER A 14 -21.16 5.03 1.39
C SER A 14 -22.42 5.43 2.17
N PHE A 15 -23.34 4.50 2.44
CA PHE A 15 -24.54 4.77 3.25
C PHE A 15 -24.32 4.52 4.75
N ASN A 16 -23.14 4.06 5.17
CA ASN A 16 -22.84 3.90 6.59
C ASN A 16 -22.43 5.27 7.16
N PRO A 17 -23.21 5.83 8.11
CA PRO A 17 -22.92 7.15 8.68
C PRO A 17 -21.71 7.14 9.62
N LEU A 18 -21.25 5.96 10.06
CA LEU A 18 -20.08 5.82 10.92
C LEU A 18 -18.81 5.73 10.07
N LYS A 19 -17.96 6.74 10.22
CA LYS A 19 -16.66 6.79 9.57
C LYS A 19 -15.75 5.70 10.12
N THR A 20 -14.86 5.21 9.26
CA THR A 20 -13.74 4.37 9.70
C THR A 20 -12.59 5.28 10.14
N CYS A 21 -12.25 5.27 11.41
CA CYS A 21 -11.24 6.13 12.03
C CYS A 21 -9.94 5.38 12.37
N ALA A 22 -8.95 6.06 12.94
CA ALA A 22 -7.62 5.50 13.18
C ALA A 22 -7.65 4.20 14.00
N ASP A 23 -8.48 4.17 15.05
CA ASP A 23 -8.56 3.07 16.00
C ASP A 23 -9.15 1.78 15.39
N ASP A 24 -9.81 1.89 14.23
CA ASP A 24 -10.33 0.74 13.49
C ASP A 24 -9.25 -0.02 12.72
N PHE A 25 -8.06 0.57 12.57
CA PHE A 25 -6.96 0.00 11.79
C PHE A 25 -5.97 -0.79 12.64
N VAL A 26 -5.70 -2.02 12.21
CA VAL A 26 -4.47 -2.74 12.56
C VAL A 26 -3.38 -2.31 11.58
N VAL A 27 -2.30 -1.74 12.11
CA VAL A 27 -1.20 -1.20 11.31
C VAL A 27 0.14 -1.83 11.69
N GLU A 28 0.82 -2.42 10.71
CA GLU A 28 2.20 -2.89 10.82
C GLU A 28 3.12 -2.03 9.96
N ARG A 29 4.34 -1.77 10.44
CA ARG A 29 5.32 -0.95 9.72
C ARG A 29 6.67 -1.65 9.59
N GLY A 30 7.35 -1.42 8.47
CA GLY A 30 8.67 -1.99 8.21
C GLY A 30 8.67 -3.50 8.40
N GLN A 31 9.64 -4.03 9.14
CA GLN A 31 9.83 -5.47 9.31
C GLN A 31 8.65 -6.18 10.00
N GLU A 32 7.81 -5.47 10.75
CA GLU A 32 6.59 -6.04 11.34
C GLU A 32 5.62 -6.54 10.28
N VAL A 33 5.58 -5.91 9.10
CA VAL A 33 4.75 -6.34 7.96
C VAL A 33 5.12 -7.77 7.57
N LEU A 34 6.41 -8.11 7.51
CA LEU A 34 6.86 -9.45 7.17
C LEU A 34 6.55 -10.44 8.29
N ALA A 35 6.91 -10.09 9.53
CA ALA A 35 6.70 -10.95 10.69
C ALA A 35 5.22 -11.32 10.87
N ALA A 36 4.32 -10.36 10.71
CA ALA A 36 2.89 -10.54 10.95
C ALA A 36 2.16 -11.23 9.78
N ASN A 37 2.66 -11.15 8.54
CA ASN A 37 1.91 -11.60 7.35
C ASN A 37 2.48 -12.81 6.63
N ARG A 38 3.76 -13.17 6.81
CA ARG A 38 4.43 -14.26 6.08
C ARG A 38 3.65 -15.58 6.11
N GLN A 39 3.09 -15.94 7.28
CA GLN A 39 2.34 -17.19 7.48
C GLN A 39 0.83 -17.07 7.26
N ARG A 40 0.33 -15.89 6.87
CA ARG A 40 -1.11 -15.69 6.65
C ARG A 40 -1.52 -16.19 5.26
N GLY A 41 -2.73 -16.72 5.15
CA GLY A 41 -3.39 -17.08 3.90
C GLY A 41 -4.00 -15.88 3.17
N THR A 42 -3.35 -14.72 3.19
CA THR A 42 -3.80 -13.48 2.54
C THR A 42 -3.01 -13.22 1.26
N ALA A 43 -3.47 -12.27 0.43
CA ALA A 43 -2.74 -11.85 -0.77
C ALA A 43 -1.33 -11.34 -0.42
N LEU A 44 -1.19 -10.44 0.57
CA LEU A 44 0.12 -10.01 1.07
C LEU A 44 1.00 -11.19 1.55
N GLY A 45 0.43 -12.16 2.28
CA GLY A 45 1.17 -13.36 2.69
C GLY A 45 1.66 -14.18 1.49
N GLY A 46 0.82 -14.32 0.45
CA GLY A 46 1.19 -14.94 -0.82
C GLY A 46 2.31 -14.20 -1.55
N ILE A 47 2.23 -12.87 -1.62
CA ILE A 47 3.28 -12.01 -2.22
C ILE A 47 4.61 -12.24 -1.50
N ILE A 48 4.61 -12.23 -0.16
CA ILE A 48 5.82 -12.43 0.66
C ILE A 48 6.46 -13.78 0.34
N ARG A 49 5.71 -14.88 0.44
CA ARG A 49 6.24 -16.23 0.20
C ARG A 49 6.74 -16.40 -1.23
N ALA A 50 5.98 -15.91 -2.21
CA ALA A 50 6.34 -15.98 -3.62
C ALA A 50 7.64 -15.22 -3.93
N ALA A 51 7.87 -14.08 -3.28
CA ALA A 51 9.10 -13.31 -3.41
C ALA A 51 10.29 -14.02 -2.75
N GLU A 52 10.10 -14.57 -1.55
CA GLU A 52 11.13 -15.32 -0.82
C GLU A 52 11.58 -16.57 -1.57
N GLU A 53 10.64 -17.34 -2.14
CA GLU A 53 10.92 -18.52 -2.99
C GLU A 53 11.77 -18.18 -4.22
N ARG A 54 11.68 -16.93 -4.69
CA ARG A 54 12.43 -16.42 -5.86
C ARG A 54 13.72 -15.69 -5.47
N GLY A 55 14.06 -15.64 -4.18
CA GLY A 55 15.22 -14.88 -3.69
C GLY A 55 15.12 -13.37 -3.93
N ILE A 56 13.91 -12.83 -4.02
CA ILE A 56 13.66 -11.39 -4.19
C ILE A 56 13.78 -10.71 -2.82
N GLU A 57 14.53 -9.62 -2.76
CA GLU A 57 14.65 -8.81 -1.55
C GLU A 57 13.38 -7.97 -1.35
N LEU A 58 12.72 -8.15 -0.21
CA LEU A 58 11.50 -7.41 0.16
C LEU A 58 11.83 -6.19 1.01
N MET A 59 11.30 -5.03 0.59
CA MET A 59 11.35 -3.78 1.35
C MET A 59 9.94 -3.47 1.86
N PRO A 60 9.58 -3.92 3.07
CA PRO A 60 8.26 -3.67 3.61
C PRO A 60 8.08 -2.20 4.01
N SER A 61 6.96 -1.61 3.61
CA SER A 61 6.55 -0.24 3.98
C SER A 61 5.51 -0.27 5.10
N ILE A 62 4.22 -0.27 4.75
CA ILE A 62 3.10 -0.24 5.69
C ILE A 62 2.02 -1.24 5.27
N ALA A 63 1.42 -1.93 6.23
CA ALA A 63 0.22 -2.73 6.03
C ALA A 63 -0.86 -2.21 6.99
N ALA A 64 -1.96 -1.70 6.45
CA ALA A 64 -3.07 -1.12 7.21
C ALA A 64 -4.40 -1.77 6.83
N ARG A 65 -5.03 -2.43 7.80
CA ARG A 65 -6.27 -3.20 7.59
C ARG A 65 -7.35 -2.81 8.60
N ALA A 66 -8.57 -2.59 8.12
CA ALA A 66 -9.77 -2.46 8.93
C ALA A 66 -10.88 -3.36 8.38
N ARG A 67 -11.94 -3.54 9.17
CA ARG A 67 -13.17 -4.19 8.73
C ARG A 67 -13.89 -3.31 7.69
N PRO A 68 -14.81 -3.88 6.88
CA PRO A 68 -15.74 -3.09 6.09
C PRO A 68 -16.50 -2.09 6.97
N GLY A 69 -16.67 -0.86 6.49
CA GLY A 69 -17.19 0.25 7.28
C GLY A 69 -17.67 1.41 6.42
N GLY A 70 -17.99 2.54 7.05
CA GLY A 70 -18.25 3.77 6.31
C GLY A 70 -16.97 4.40 5.76
N PRO A 71 -17.08 5.59 5.12
CA PRO A 71 -15.94 6.28 4.54
C PRO A 71 -14.79 6.42 5.53
N VAL A 72 -13.57 6.19 5.03
CA VAL A 72 -12.36 6.40 5.82
C VAL A 72 -12.15 7.90 6.04
N GLU A 73 -11.76 8.30 7.24
CA GLU A 73 -11.36 9.69 7.48
C GLU A 73 -10.20 10.09 6.55
N SER A 74 -10.34 11.20 5.83
CA SER A 74 -9.37 11.63 4.81
C SER A 74 -7.93 11.72 5.35
N GLN A 75 -7.76 12.17 6.60
CA GLN A 75 -6.44 12.25 7.25
C GLN A 75 -5.74 10.87 7.38
N ILE A 76 -6.48 9.79 7.54
CA ILE A 76 -5.94 8.43 7.68
C ILE A 76 -5.47 7.92 6.32
N TYR A 77 -6.24 8.19 5.27
CA TYR A 77 -5.80 7.93 3.90
C TYR A 77 -4.55 8.75 3.55
N ASP A 78 -4.54 10.05 3.85
CA ASP A 78 -3.41 10.94 3.58
C ASP A 78 -2.14 10.50 4.31
N GLN A 79 -2.27 10.05 5.56
CA GLN A 79 -1.14 9.52 6.33
C GLN A 79 -0.58 8.24 5.71
N PHE A 80 -1.45 7.32 5.27
CA PHE A 80 -1.04 6.11 4.56
C PHE A 80 -0.32 6.44 3.26
N LYS A 81 -0.94 7.29 2.41
CA LYS A 81 -0.40 7.74 1.13
C LYS A 81 0.97 8.39 1.33
N ARG A 82 1.10 9.31 2.29
CA ARG A 82 2.37 9.98 2.61
C ARG A 82 3.45 8.99 3.04
N THR A 83 3.12 8.09 3.96
CA THR A 83 4.07 7.06 4.44
C THR A 83 4.61 6.24 3.28
N LEU A 84 3.72 5.75 2.41
CA LEU A 84 4.12 4.95 1.25
C LEU A 84 5.01 5.74 0.28
N LEU A 85 4.66 6.98 -0.03
CA LEU A 85 5.45 7.83 -0.95
C LEU A 85 6.83 8.20 -0.39
N GLU A 86 6.92 8.47 0.92
CA GLU A 86 8.18 8.71 1.61
C GLU A 86 9.07 7.47 1.62
N ASP A 87 8.47 6.29 1.84
CA ASP A 87 9.17 5.01 1.79
C ASP A 87 9.70 4.69 0.39
N ILE A 88 8.88 4.90 -0.65
CA ILE A 88 9.31 4.74 -2.05
C ILE A 88 10.52 5.66 -2.33
N LYS A 89 10.46 6.93 -1.93
CA LYS A 89 11.54 7.90 -2.13
C LYS A 89 12.82 7.49 -1.38
N ARG A 90 12.69 7.00 -0.14
CA ARG A 90 13.82 6.63 0.72
C ARG A 90 14.48 5.32 0.26
N LEU A 91 13.68 4.33 -0.10
CA LEU A 91 14.14 2.96 -0.36
C LEU A 91 14.54 2.76 -1.83
N GLN A 92 14.00 3.57 -2.75
CA GLN A 92 14.26 3.50 -4.18
C GLN A 92 14.13 2.08 -4.74
N PRO A 93 12.93 1.48 -4.66
CA PRO A 93 12.73 0.09 -5.06
C PRO A 93 12.81 -0.11 -6.57
N ASP A 94 13.20 -1.31 -7.01
CA ASP A 94 13.19 -1.66 -8.44
C ASP A 94 11.75 -1.87 -8.97
N ALA A 95 10.86 -2.33 -8.08
CA ALA A 95 9.43 -2.48 -8.36
C ALA A 95 8.60 -2.32 -7.07
N ILE A 96 7.30 -2.11 -7.23
CA ILE A 96 6.33 -2.04 -6.12
C ILE A 96 5.26 -3.11 -6.36
N CYS A 97 4.92 -3.85 -5.30
CA CYS A 97 3.82 -4.81 -5.31
C CYS A 97 2.87 -4.49 -4.15
N LEU A 98 1.64 -4.10 -4.48
CA LEU A 98 0.64 -3.64 -3.50
C LEU A 98 -0.47 -4.67 -3.35
N ASP A 99 -0.86 -4.94 -2.10
CA ASP A 99 -2.12 -5.63 -1.78
C ASP A 99 -3.19 -4.59 -1.42
N LEU A 100 -4.07 -4.29 -2.38
CA LEU A 100 -5.13 -3.28 -2.26
C LEU A 100 -6.50 -3.96 -2.31
N HIS A 101 -7.44 -3.48 -1.50
CA HIS A 101 -8.83 -3.96 -1.56
C HIS A 101 -9.53 -3.58 -2.88
N GLY A 102 -9.39 -2.32 -3.30
CA GLY A 102 -9.97 -1.79 -4.54
C GLY A 102 -11.30 -1.07 -4.36
N SER A 103 -11.71 -0.75 -3.13
CA SER A 103 -12.98 -0.06 -2.83
C SER A 103 -12.88 0.86 -1.61
N VAL A 104 -11.69 1.42 -1.37
CA VAL A 104 -11.51 2.40 -0.31
C VAL A 104 -11.99 3.76 -0.81
N ALA A 105 -12.87 4.40 -0.04
CA ALA A 105 -13.27 5.78 -0.26
C ALA A 105 -13.17 6.58 1.04
N THR A 106 -12.92 7.87 0.90
CA THR A 106 -13.01 8.86 1.98
C THR A 106 -14.18 9.79 1.72
N GLU A 107 -14.39 10.75 2.61
CA GLU A 107 -15.37 11.82 2.39
C GLU A 107 -15.04 12.73 1.19
N LEU A 108 -13.77 12.74 0.75
CA LEU A 108 -13.28 13.67 -0.27
C LEU A 108 -12.80 12.96 -1.55
N ILE A 109 -12.56 11.65 -1.49
CA ILE A 109 -11.95 10.87 -2.57
C ILE A 109 -12.71 9.56 -2.69
N GLU A 110 -13.40 9.37 -3.82
CA GLU A 110 -14.17 8.16 -4.12
C GLU A 110 -13.28 6.98 -4.58
N ASP A 111 -12.17 7.29 -5.25
CA ASP A 111 -11.20 6.31 -5.78
C ASP A 111 -9.83 6.50 -5.13
N CYS A 112 -9.67 5.99 -3.91
CA CYS A 112 -8.43 6.14 -3.14
C CYS A 112 -7.27 5.36 -3.78
N GLU A 113 -7.54 4.19 -4.36
CA GLU A 113 -6.53 3.38 -5.04
C GLU A 113 -6.03 4.05 -6.32
N GLY A 114 -6.93 4.63 -7.14
CA GLY A 114 -6.57 5.38 -8.33
C GLY A 114 -5.76 6.65 -8.02
N ASP A 115 -6.15 7.39 -6.97
CA ASP A 115 -5.36 8.54 -6.48
C ASP A 115 -3.98 8.11 -5.96
N LEU A 116 -3.89 6.99 -5.23
CA LEU A 116 -2.63 6.46 -4.73
C LEU A 116 -1.69 6.06 -5.87
N LEU A 117 -2.18 5.27 -6.83
CA LEU A 117 -1.39 4.82 -7.97
C LEU A 117 -0.94 5.98 -8.86
N SER A 118 -1.81 6.98 -9.03
CA SER A 118 -1.47 8.24 -9.71
C SER A 118 -0.31 8.96 -9.03
N ALA A 119 -0.34 9.08 -7.70
CA ALA A 119 0.72 9.72 -6.92
C ALA A 119 2.03 8.92 -6.88
N ILE A 120 1.96 7.58 -6.91
CA ILE A 120 3.16 6.73 -7.03
C ILE A 120 3.85 6.95 -8.39
N ARG A 121 3.05 7.17 -9.45
CA ARG A 121 3.55 7.34 -10.82
C ARG A 121 4.06 8.76 -11.10
N TYR A 122 3.54 9.77 -10.42
CA TYR A 122 3.86 11.18 -10.65
C TYR A 122 4.25 11.90 -9.35
N PRO A 123 5.44 12.53 -9.26
CA PRO A 123 6.36 12.89 -10.35
C PRO A 123 7.40 11.81 -10.71
N ARG A 124 7.78 11.76 -12.00
CA ARG A 124 8.80 10.84 -12.56
C ARG A 124 10.17 10.91 -11.86
N SER A 125 10.44 11.93 -11.05
CA SER A 125 11.69 12.04 -10.27
C SER A 125 11.88 10.91 -9.24
N LEU A 126 10.82 10.18 -8.89
CA LEU A 126 10.90 9.00 -8.03
C LEU A 126 11.39 7.75 -8.78
N TRP A 127 11.41 7.78 -10.12
CA TRP A 127 11.78 6.66 -10.98
C TRP A 127 12.92 7.09 -11.91
N SER A 128 14.13 6.61 -11.63
CA SER A 128 15.22 6.73 -12.61
C SER A 128 14.98 5.72 -13.72
N PHE A 129 14.20 6.11 -14.73
CA PHE A 129 14.15 5.35 -15.97
C PHE A 129 15.51 5.49 -16.66
N ALA A 130 16.34 4.44 -16.57
CA ALA A 130 17.35 4.22 -17.59
C ALA A 130 16.57 4.07 -18.91
N ALA A 131 16.63 5.10 -19.75
CA ALA A 131 16.09 5.04 -21.09
C ALA A 131 16.68 3.81 -21.77
N TRP A 132 15.85 2.78 -22.01
CA TRP A 132 16.23 1.69 -22.88
C TRP A 132 16.58 2.31 -24.22
N GLY A 133 17.88 2.26 -24.55
CA GLY A 133 18.42 2.80 -25.77
C GLY A 133 17.70 2.22 -26.96
N ARG A 134 17.23 3.09 -27.85
CA ARG A 134 16.98 2.71 -29.23
C ARG A 134 18.34 2.39 -29.84
N THR A 135 18.59 1.11 -30.09
CA THR A 135 19.49 0.63 -31.14
C THR A 135 18.64 -0.08 -32.17
#